data_AF-H2FDK2-F1
#
_entry.id   AF-H2FDK2-F1
#
_cell.length_a   1.000
_cell.length_b   1.000
_cell.length_c   1.000
_cell.angle_alpha   90.00
_cell.angle_beta   90.00
_cell.angle_gamma   90.00
#
_symmetry.space_group_name_H-M   'P 1'
#
loop_
_entity.id
_entity.type
_entity.pdbx_description
1 polymer ?
#
loop_
_entity_poly.entity_id
_entity_poly.type
_entity_poly.pdbx_seq_one_letter_code
_entity_poly.pdbx_strand_id
1 'polypeptide(L)'
;MFPMVTGFINYGQQTIRAARYIGQSFIITLSHTNRLPVTIQYPYEKLITSERFRGRIHFEFDKCIACEVCVRVCPIDLPVVDWRFEKDIKKKQLLNYSIDFGVCIFCGNCVEYCPTNCLSMTEEYELSTYDRHELNYNQIALGRLPMSVIGDYTIQTVMNSTQIKIDKDKLLDSRTITDY
;
A
#
# COMPACT_ATOMS: atom_id res chain seq x y z
N MET A 1 -10.79 65.70 -23.28
CA MET A 1 -9.97 64.84 -24.16
C MET A 1 -8.84 64.10 -23.41
N PHE A 2 -8.36 64.59 -22.25
CA PHE A 2 -7.31 63.93 -21.44
C PHE A 2 -7.66 62.62 -20.69
N PRO A 3 -8.89 62.36 -20.18
CA PRO A 3 -9.15 61.16 -19.37
C PRO A 3 -9.17 59.87 -20.19
N MET A 4 -9.46 59.96 -21.48
CA MET A 4 -9.44 58.82 -22.39
C MET A 4 -8.00 58.34 -22.63
N VAL A 5 -7.06 59.27 -22.79
CA VAL A 5 -5.63 58.97 -23.00
C VAL A 5 -5.00 58.31 -21.77
N THR A 6 -5.33 58.77 -20.57
CA THR A 6 -4.86 58.14 -19.32
C THR A 6 -5.44 56.73 -19.14
N GLY A 7 -6.67 56.48 -19.58
CA GLY A 7 -7.28 55.15 -19.59
C GLY A 7 -6.52 54.17 -20.49
N PHE A 8 -6.17 54.58 -21.72
CA PHE A 8 -5.38 53.77 -22.63
C PHE A 8 -3.97 53.46 -22.10
N ILE A 9 -3.31 54.43 -21.46
CA ILE A 9 -1.99 54.22 -20.84
C ILE A 9 -2.06 53.21 -19.71
N ASN A 10 -3.08 53.30 -18.85
CA ASN A 10 -3.28 52.36 -17.75
C ASN A 10 -3.61 50.94 -18.26
N TYR A 11 -4.43 50.82 -19.30
CA TYR A 11 -4.73 49.53 -19.94
C TYR A 11 -3.49 48.90 -20.59
N GLY A 12 -2.65 49.71 -21.25
CA GLY A 12 -1.36 49.28 -21.79
C GLY A 12 -0.42 48.76 -20.70
N GLN A 13 -0.30 49.48 -19.58
CA GLN A 13 0.49 49.03 -18.43
C GLN A 13 -0.03 47.72 -17.82
N GLN A 14 -1.35 47.56 -17.72
CA GLN A 14 -1.96 46.31 -17.25
C GLN A 14 -1.65 45.13 -18.19
N THR A 15 -1.75 45.35 -19.51
CA THR A 15 -1.44 44.34 -20.53
C THR A 15 0.03 43.89 -20.46
N ILE A 16 0.95 44.83 -20.28
CA ILE A 16 2.40 44.53 -20.14
C ILE A 16 2.67 43.73 -18.86
N ARG A 17 2.01 44.07 -17.74
CA ARG A 17 2.14 43.30 -16.49
C ARG A 17 1.62 41.88 -16.68
N ALA A 18 0.45 41.71 -17.29
CA ALA A 18 -0.11 40.40 -17.60
C ALA A 18 0.81 39.57 -18.49
N ALA A 19 1.36 40.17 -19.57
CA ALA A 19 2.30 39.50 -20.46
C ALA A 19 3.59 39.05 -19.73
N ARG A 20 4.11 39.87 -18.80
CA ARG A 20 5.27 39.48 -17.98
C ARG A 20 4.98 38.28 -17.08
N TYR A 21 3.81 38.24 -16.44
CA TYR A 21 3.43 37.08 -15.62
C TYR A 21 3.25 35.82 -16.47
N ILE A 22 2.64 35.93 -17.65
CA ILE A 22 2.53 34.80 -18.59
C ILE A 22 3.92 34.32 -19.02
N GLY A 23 4.83 35.23 -19.33
CA GLY A 23 6.21 34.90 -19.70
C GLY A 23 6.96 34.19 -18.58
N GLN A 24 6.83 34.65 -17.33
CA GLN A 24 7.41 33.99 -16.16
C GLN A 24 6.89 32.56 -16.01
N SER A 25 5.57 32.36 -16.13
CA SER A 25 4.96 31.02 -16.09
C SER A 25 5.48 30.13 -17.22
N PHE A 26 5.60 30.66 -18.43
CA PHE A 26 6.11 29.90 -19.57
C PHE A 26 7.56 29.43 -19.37
N ILE A 27 8.43 30.29 -18.82
CA ILE A 27 9.81 29.94 -18.49
C ILE A 27 9.85 28.81 -17.47
N ILE A 28 8.98 28.85 -16.45
CA ILE A 28 8.89 27.79 -15.45
C ILE A 28 8.44 26.48 -16.13
N THR A 29 7.40 26.51 -16.97
CA THR A 29 6.95 25.29 -17.68
C THR A 29 8.01 24.72 -18.61
N LEU A 30 8.78 25.58 -19.29
CA LEU A 30 9.89 25.15 -20.13
C LEU A 30 11.04 24.55 -19.30
N SER A 31 11.27 25.06 -18.08
CA SER A 31 12.26 24.47 -17.18
C SER A 31 11.92 23.03 -16.74
N HIS A 32 10.64 22.64 -16.78
CA HIS A 32 10.19 21.29 -16.45
C HIS A 32 10.44 20.28 -17.58
N THR A 33 10.52 20.71 -18.85
CA THR A 33 10.78 19.77 -19.97
C THR A 33 12.21 19.23 -19.98
N ASN A 34 13.14 19.91 -19.30
CA ASN A 34 14.52 19.46 -19.16
C ASN A 34 14.74 18.51 -17.97
N ARG A 35 13.69 18.20 -17.19
CA ARG A 35 13.77 17.23 -16.09
C ARG A 35 13.40 15.84 -16.61
N LEU A 36 14.09 14.82 -16.11
CA LEU A 36 13.69 13.43 -16.37
C LEU A 36 12.33 13.14 -15.71
N PRO A 37 11.50 12.30 -16.34
CA PRO A 37 10.21 11.92 -15.77
C PRO A 37 10.43 11.08 -14.50
N VAL A 38 9.70 11.39 -13.44
CA VAL A 38 9.67 10.62 -12.18
C VAL A 38 8.67 9.44 -12.25
N THR A 39 8.01 9.26 -13.38
CA THR A 39 6.98 8.24 -13.59
C THR A 39 7.57 6.84 -13.61
N ILE A 40 6.81 5.88 -13.11
CA ILE A 40 7.17 4.45 -13.09
C ILE A 40 6.27 3.72 -14.06
N GLN A 41 6.85 2.92 -14.95
CA GLN A 41 6.11 2.28 -16.04
C GLN A 41 5.43 0.98 -15.60
N TYR A 42 4.32 1.09 -14.88
CA TYR A 42 3.48 -0.08 -14.58
C TYR A 42 2.86 -0.64 -15.89
N PRO A 43 2.88 -1.96 -16.15
CA PRO A 43 3.17 -3.08 -15.22
C PRO A 43 4.61 -3.63 -15.24
N TYR A 44 5.48 -3.13 -16.15
CA TYR A 44 6.83 -3.68 -16.35
C TYR A 44 7.81 -3.24 -15.27
N GLU A 45 7.63 -2.04 -14.72
CA GLU A 45 8.37 -1.52 -13.59
C GLU A 45 7.44 -1.43 -12.38
N LYS A 46 7.83 -2.03 -11.26
CA LYS A 46 7.09 -1.96 -9.99
C LYS A 46 7.97 -1.41 -8.87
N LEU A 47 7.34 -0.64 -7.99
CA LEU A 47 7.98 -0.17 -6.77
C LEU A 47 8.05 -1.29 -5.75
N ILE A 48 9.19 -1.42 -5.09
CA ILE A 48 9.30 -2.27 -3.91
C ILE A 48 8.49 -1.62 -2.79
N THR A 49 7.54 -2.37 -2.23
CA THR A 49 6.73 -1.88 -1.10
C THR A 49 7.59 -1.74 0.16
N SER A 50 7.12 -0.97 1.14
CA SER A 50 7.81 -0.87 2.42
C SER A 50 7.66 -2.16 3.23
N GLU A 51 8.60 -2.46 4.12
CA GLU A 51 8.52 -3.63 5.03
C GLU A 51 7.26 -3.68 5.90
N ARG A 52 6.65 -2.53 6.19
CA ARG A 52 5.40 -2.41 6.96
C ARG A 52 4.19 -2.12 6.08
N PHE A 53 4.29 -2.42 4.79
CA PHE A 53 3.18 -2.25 3.87
C PHE A 53 2.02 -3.15 4.27
N ARG A 54 0.80 -2.68 4.02
CA ARG A 54 -0.45 -3.32 4.43
C ARG A 54 -1.21 -3.75 3.19
N GLY A 55 -0.85 -4.90 2.63
CA GLY A 55 -1.54 -5.53 1.51
C GLY A 55 -2.53 -6.61 1.95
N ARG A 56 -2.66 -7.66 1.15
CA ARG A 56 -3.49 -8.83 1.46
C ARG A 56 -3.10 -9.43 2.81
N ILE A 57 -4.08 -9.97 3.52
CA ILE A 57 -3.84 -10.72 4.76
C ILE A 57 -3.53 -12.18 4.40
N HIS A 58 -2.45 -12.72 4.94
CA HIS A 58 -2.12 -14.14 4.92
C HIS A 58 -2.61 -14.81 6.20
N PHE A 59 -3.06 -16.06 6.08
CA PHE A 59 -3.63 -16.82 7.18
C PHE A 59 -3.04 -18.23 7.25
N GLU A 60 -2.54 -18.59 8.42
CA GLU A 60 -2.08 -19.94 8.72
C GLU A 60 -3.12 -20.70 9.54
N PHE A 61 -3.73 -21.71 8.94
CA PHE A 61 -4.80 -22.50 9.56
C PHE A 61 -4.34 -23.21 10.84
N ASP A 62 -3.15 -23.82 10.82
CA ASP A 62 -2.65 -24.65 11.91
C ASP A 62 -2.33 -23.85 13.19
N LYS A 63 -2.06 -22.55 13.06
CA LYS A 63 -1.76 -21.66 14.20
C LYS A 63 -3.01 -21.03 14.82
N CYS A 64 -4.18 -21.15 14.19
CA CYS A 64 -5.39 -20.49 14.68
C CYS A 64 -6.05 -21.27 15.83
N ILE A 65 -6.38 -20.56 16.92
CA ILE A 65 -7.02 -21.14 18.12
C ILE A 65 -8.51 -20.74 18.28
N ALA A 66 -9.12 -20.14 17.25
CA ALA A 66 -10.51 -19.66 17.27
C ALA A 66 -10.83 -18.76 18.49
N CYS A 67 -9.95 -17.77 18.76
CA CYS A 67 -10.08 -16.83 19.88
C CYS A 67 -11.02 -15.64 19.61
N GLU A 68 -11.44 -15.44 18.35
CA GLU A 68 -12.32 -14.35 17.89
C GLU A 68 -11.83 -12.94 18.26
N VAL A 69 -10.53 -12.78 18.54
CA VAL A 69 -9.93 -11.46 18.77
C VAL A 69 -9.92 -10.65 17.48
N CYS A 70 -9.65 -11.30 16.34
CA CYS A 70 -9.66 -10.65 15.04
C CYS A 70 -11.01 -10.02 14.68
N VAL A 71 -12.13 -10.62 15.10
CA VAL A 71 -13.48 -10.07 14.93
C VAL A 71 -13.66 -8.85 15.81
N ARG A 72 -13.45 -9.02 17.13
CA ARG A 72 -13.69 -7.96 18.14
C ARG A 72 -12.85 -6.69 17.96
N VAL A 73 -11.66 -6.80 17.37
CA VAL A 73 -10.78 -5.65 17.12
C VAL A 73 -10.98 -5.08 15.71
N CYS A 74 -11.70 -5.78 14.83
CA CYS A 74 -12.07 -5.25 13.52
C CYS A 74 -13.10 -4.12 13.72
N PRO A 75 -12.93 -2.94 13.10
CA PRO A 75 -13.87 -1.83 13.27
C PRO A 75 -15.28 -2.12 12.73
N ILE A 76 -15.44 -3.19 11.96
CA ILE A 76 -16.68 -3.60 11.29
C ILE A 76 -17.01 -5.09 11.52
N ASP A 77 -16.31 -5.76 12.45
CA ASP A 77 -16.51 -7.19 12.76
C ASP A 77 -16.46 -8.11 11.51
N LEU A 78 -15.50 -7.88 10.61
CA LEU A 78 -15.47 -8.49 9.28
C LEU A 78 -15.10 -9.99 9.22
N PRO A 79 -14.03 -10.47 9.88
CA PRO A 79 -13.59 -11.85 9.71
C PRO A 79 -14.66 -12.83 10.18
N VAL A 80 -15.02 -13.79 9.34
CA VAL A 80 -15.98 -14.85 9.70
C VAL A 80 -15.19 -16.02 10.27
N VAL A 81 -15.47 -16.38 11.53
CA VAL A 81 -14.78 -17.43 12.26
C VAL A 81 -15.80 -18.49 12.69
N ASP A 82 -15.81 -19.62 12.00
CA ASP A 82 -16.65 -20.75 12.36
C ASP A 82 -15.82 -21.78 13.13
N TRP A 83 -16.29 -22.17 14.31
CA TRP A 83 -15.62 -23.16 15.15
C TRP A 83 -16.61 -24.08 15.85
N ARG A 84 -16.17 -25.30 16.15
CA ARG A 84 -16.90 -26.24 17.00
C ARG A 84 -16.18 -26.41 18.34
N PHE A 85 -16.95 -26.56 19.41
CA PHE A 85 -16.39 -26.94 20.70
C PHE A 85 -16.32 -28.45 20.83
N GLU A 86 -15.10 -28.99 20.90
CA GLU A 86 -14.90 -30.41 21.15
C GLU A 86 -14.84 -30.65 22.66
N LYS A 87 -15.89 -31.28 23.20
CA LYS A 87 -16.06 -31.48 24.65
C LYS A 87 -14.99 -32.39 25.24
N ASP A 88 -14.52 -33.36 24.46
CA ASP A 88 -13.55 -34.37 24.92
C ASP A 88 -12.18 -33.76 25.19
N ILE A 89 -11.73 -32.87 24.30
CA ILE A 89 -10.42 -32.21 24.37
C ILE A 89 -10.53 -30.84 25.07
N LYS A 90 -11.75 -30.35 25.33
CA LYS A 90 -12.06 -28.99 25.82
C LYS A 90 -11.38 -27.90 24.98
N LYS A 91 -11.25 -28.12 23.68
CA LYS A 91 -10.60 -27.22 22.73
C LYS A 91 -11.60 -26.76 21.67
N LYS A 92 -11.50 -25.49 21.28
CA LYS A 92 -12.19 -24.98 20.09
C LYS A 92 -11.45 -25.45 18.85
N GLN A 93 -12.14 -26.16 17.97
CA GLN A 93 -11.63 -26.55 16.67
C GLN A 93 -12.20 -25.60 15.62
N LEU A 94 -11.31 -24.93 14.88
CA LEU A 94 -11.69 -24.08 13.75
C LEU A 94 -12.20 -24.95 12.59
N LEU A 95 -13.33 -24.56 12.01
CA LEU A 95 -13.93 -25.22 10.85
C LEU A 95 -13.69 -24.42 9.58
N ASN A 96 -13.99 -23.12 9.63
CA ASN A 96 -13.86 -22.22 8.49
C ASN A 96 -13.40 -20.84 8.96
N TYR A 97 -12.62 -20.19 8.12
CA TYR A 97 -12.18 -18.82 8.30
C TYR A 97 -12.23 -18.11 6.96
N SER A 98 -12.93 -16.97 6.88
CA SER A 98 -12.98 -16.17 5.66
C SER A 98 -12.91 -14.68 5.95
N ILE A 99 -12.38 -13.93 4.97
CA ILE A 99 -12.30 -12.48 5.00
C ILE A 99 -12.75 -11.95 3.64
N ASP A 100 -13.70 -11.02 3.65
CA ASP A 100 -14.12 -10.31 2.44
C ASP A 100 -13.25 -9.06 2.21
N PHE A 101 -12.33 -9.15 1.25
CA PHE A 101 -11.45 -8.04 0.91
C PHE A 101 -12.16 -6.88 0.23
N GLY A 102 -13.40 -7.05 -0.26
CA GLY A 102 -14.22 -5.96 -0.76
C GLY A 102 -14.73 -5.01 0.34
N VAL A 103 -14.74 -5.48 1.60
CA VAL A 103 -15.17 -4.69 2.77
C VAL A 103 -13.99 -4.33 3.67
N CYS A 104 -12.89 -5.10 3.60
CA CYS A 104 -11.70 -4.88 4.40
C CYS A 104 -11.06 -3.50 4.13
N ILE A 105 -10.74 -2.76 5.19
CA ILE A 105 -10.07 -1.45 5.11
C ILE A 105 -8.54 -1.52 5.30
N PHE A 106 -7.97 -2.73 5.36
CA PHE A 106 -6.52 -2.97 5.53
C PHE A 106 -5.88 -2.26 6.74
N CYS A 107 -6.64 -2.10 7.83
CA CYS A 107 -6.16 -1.44 9.05
C CYS A 107 -5.12 -2.23 9.85
N GLY A 108 -4.92 -3.54 9.58
CA GLY A 108 -3.90 -4.35 10.25
C GLY A 108 -4.18 -4.73 11.72
N ASN A 109 -5.27 -4.27 12.32
CA ASN A 109 -5.61 -4.57 13.72
C ASN A 109 -5.69 -6.09 14.00
N CYS A 110 -6.26 -6.86 13.08
CA CYS A 110 -6.39 -8.31 13.23
C CYS A 110 -5.04 -9.03 13.29
N VAL A 111 -4.00 -8.48 12.63
CA VAL A 111 -2.63 -9.00 12.65
C VAL A 111 -1.94 -8.61 13.97
N GLU A 112 -2.07 -7.35 14.38
CA GLU A 112 -1.39 -6.82 15.58
C GLU A 112 -1.86 -7.49 16.87
N TYR A 113 -3.18 -7.75 16.99
CA TYR A 113 -3.75 -8.34 18.21
C TYR A 113 -3.83 -9.87 18.16
N CYS A 114 -3.28 -10.52 17.13
CA CYS A 114 -3.30 -11.96 17.02
C CYS A 114 -2.31 -12.59 18.04
N PRO A 115 -2.76 -13.37 19.03
CA PRO A 115 -1.86 -13.91 20.05
C PRO A 115 -0.93 -15.01 19.52
N THR A 116 -1.31 -15.70 18.45
CA THR A 116 -0.54 -16.80 17.86
C THR A 116 0.19 -16.42 16.59
N ASN A 117 0.13 -15.14 16.18
CA ASN A 117 0.67 -14.65 14.90
C ASN A 117 0.23 -15.52 13.71
N CYS A 118 -1.02 -16.00 13.70
CA CYS A 118 -1.56 -16.78 12.58
C CYS A 118 -1.97 -15.91 11.39
N LEU A 119 -2.12 -14.61 11.60
CA LEU A 119 -2.41 -13.62 10.56
C LEU A 119 -1.16 -12.77 10.34
N SER A 120 -0.84 -12.50 9.08
CA SER A 120 0.25 -11.61 8.70
C SER A 120 -0.14 -10.74 7.51
N MET A 121 0.50 -9.57 7.37
CA MET A 121 0.30 -8.71 6.20
C MET A 121 1.26 -9.14 5.09
N THR A 122 0.78 -9.16 3.85
CA THR A 122 1.60 -9.39 2.67
C THR A 122 1.82 -8.11 1.88
N GLU A 123 2.72 -8.18 0.92
CA GLU A 123 3.06 -7.08 0.00
C GLU A 123 2.11 -6.99 -1.21
N GLU A 124 1.16 -7.92 -1.33
CA GLU A 124 0.26 -8.01 -2.47
C GLU A 124 -0.81 -6.93 -2.40
N TYR A 125 -0.81 -6.03 -3.38
CA TYR A 125 -1.81 -4.97 -3.56
C TYR A 125 -2.69 -5.17 -4.81
N GLU A 126 -2.36 -6.14 -5.66
CA GLU A 126 -3.03 -6.39 -6.95
C GLU A 126 -4.18 -7.42 -6.78
N LEU A 127 -5.23 -7.04 -6.06
CA LEU A 127 -6.35 -7.94 -5.69
C LEU A 127 -7.63 -7.72 -6.53
N SER A 128 -7.56 -7.00 -7.65
CA SER A 128 -8.75 -6.64 -8.44
C SER A 128 -9.39 -7.86 -9.10
N THR A 129 -10.72 -7.97 -8.99
CA THR A 129 -11.55 -9.01 -9.61
C THR A 129 -12.70 -8.39 -10.41
N TYR A 130 -13.34 -9.18 -11.27
CA TYR A 130 -14.52 -8.73 -12.03
C TYR A 130 -15.82 -8.83 -11.21
N ASP A 131 -15.93 -9.85 -10.35
CA ASP A 131 -17.05 -10.02 -9.43
C ASP A 131 -16.61 -9.73 -7.98
N ARG A 132 -17.51 -9.13 -7.22
CA ARG A 132 -17.34 -8.83 -5.80
C ARG A 132 -17.26 -10.10 -4.94
N HIS A 133 -17.95 -11.17 -5.32
CA HIS A 133 -17.99 -12.40 -4.53
C HIS A 133 -16.64 -13.14 -4.57
N GLU A 134 -15.83 -12.89 -5.59
CA GLU A 134 -14.47 -13.43 -5.71
C GLU A 134 -13.50 -12.84 -4.67
N LEU A 135 -13.81 -11.66 -4.11
CA LEU A 135 -13.00 -11.02 -3.05
C LEU A 135 -13.22 -11.64 -1.66
N ASN A 136 -14.21 -12.53 -1.51
CA ASN A 136 -14.39 -13.28 -0.28
C ASN A 136 -13.45 -14.48 -0.25
N TYR A 137 -12.32 -14.32 0.43
CA TYR A 137 -11.27 -15.32 0.46
C TYR A 137 -11.49 -16.30 1.60
N ASN A 138 -11.56 -17.58 1.25
CA ASN A 138 -11.58 -18.69 2.21
C ASN A 138 -10.19 -18.95 2.81
N GLN A 139 -10.14 -19.74 3.88
CA GLN A 139 -8.90 -20.10 4.58
C GLN A 139 -7.78 -20.64 3.67
N ILE A 140 -8.14 -21.42 2.65
CA ILE A 140 -7.18 -21.98 1.67
C ILE A 140 -6.62 -20.89 0.77
N ALA A 141 -7.45 -19.93 0.36
CA ALA A 141 -7.02 -18.81 -0.48
C ALA A 141 -6.11 -17.85 0.29
N LEU A 142 -6.43 -17.59 1.56
CA LEU A 142 -5.61 -16.75 2.45
C LEU A 142 -4.25 -17.39 2.76
N GLY A 143 -4.19 -18.72 2.87
CA GLY A 143 -2.96 -19.48 3.12
C GLY A 143 -2.00 -19.56 1.94
N ARG A 144 -2.35 -19.00 0.77
CA ARG A 144 -1.40 -18.91 -0.35
C ARG A 144 -0.25 -17.97 0.00
N LEU A 145 0.96 -18.44 -0.23
CA LEU A 145 2.18 -17.67 -0.11
C LEU A 145 2.14 -16.50 -1.09
N PRO A 146 2.45 -15.27 -0.65
CA PRO A 146 2.47 -14.15 -1.56
C PRO A 146 3.65 -14.24 -2.52
N MET A 147 3.45 -13.83 -3.77
CA MET A 147 4.57 -13.60 -4.69
C MET A 147 5.20 -12.24 -4.35
N SER A 148 6.45 -12.25 -3.91
CA SER A 148 7.19 -11.00 -3.69
C SER A 148 7.51 -10.33 -5.03
N VAL A 149 7.41 -9.01 -5.11
CA VAL A 149 7.73 -8.23 -6.33
C VAL A 149 9.17 -8.49 -6.81
N ILE A 150 10.08 -8.85 -5.89
CA ILE A 150 11.49 -9.18 -6.19
C ILE A 150 11.64 -10.55 -6.87
N GLY A 151 10.70 -11.47 -6.63
CA GLY A 151 10.73 -12.83 -7.16
C GLY A 151 10.20 -12.94 -8.59
N ASP A 152 9.53 -11.91 -9.09
CA ASP A 152 8.95 -11.91 -10.43
C ASP A 152 10.00 -11.52 -11.48
N TYR A 153 10.50 -12.52 -12.21
CA TYR A 153 11.48 -12.31 -13.30
C TYR A 153 10.94 -11.47 -14.47
N THR A 154 9.63 -11.26 -14.55
CA THR A 154 8.96 -10.49 -15.61
C THR A 154 8.97 -8.98 -15.34
N ILE A 155 9.41 -8.55 -14.15
CA ILE A 155 9.28 -7.18 -13.66
C ILE A 155 10.66 -6.60 -13.32
N GLN A 156 10.86 -5.33 -13.65
CA GLN A 156 11.99 -4.55 -13.16
C GLN A 156 11.61 -3.88 -11.84
N THR A 157 12.39 -4.15 -10.79
CA THR A 157 12.16 -3.54 -9.48
C THR A 157 12.81 -2.17 -9.41
N VAL A 158 12.02 -1.15 -9.10
CA VAL A 158 12.50 0.21 -8.88
C VAL A 158 12.61 0.42 -7.38
N MET A 159 13.85 0.53 -6.88
CA MET A 159 14.10 0.88 -5.48
C MET A 159 13.89 2.37 -5.27
N ASN A 160 13.14 2.73 -4.24
CA ASN A 160 13.02 4.13 -3.86
C ASN A 160 14.32 4.61 -3.19
N SER A 161 14.72 5.87 -3.41
CA SER A 161 15.98 6.43 -2.88
C SER A 161 16.11 6.36 -1.34
N THR A 162 14.98 6.23 -0.64
CA THR A 162 14.90 5.99 0.81
C THR A 162 15.25 4.57 1.21
N GLN A 163 14.90 3.55 0.39
CA GLN A 163 15.27 2.15 0.63
C GLN A 163 16.77 1.92 0.44
N ILE A 164 17.42 2.64 -0.50
CA ILE A 164 18.88 2.61 -0.67
C ILE A 164 19.62 3.01 0.62
N LYS A 165 19.05 3.91 1.44
CA LYS A 165 19.62 4.27 2.75
C LYS A 165 19.37 3.19 3.79
N ILE A 166 18.15 2.66 3.87
CA ILE A 166 17.77 1.62 4.85
C ILE A 166 18.56 0.32 4.62
N ASP A 167 18.77 -0.11 3.36
CA ASP A 167 19.58 -1.30 3.06
C ASP A 167 21.07 -1.07 3.32
N LYS A 168 21.59 0.16 3.13
CA LYS A 168 22.95 0.50 3.58
C LYS A 168 23.09 0.41 5.10
N ASP A 169 22.08 0.86 5.84
CA ASP A 169 22.08 0.82 7.30
C ASP A 169 21.91 -0.62 7.82
N LYS A 170 21.04 -1.45 7.21
CA LYS A 170 20.89 -2.88 7.53
C LYS A 170 22.13 -3.72 7.15
N LEU A 171 22.82 -3.37 6.07
CA LEU A 171 24.09 -4.00 5.70
C LEU A 171 25.24 -3.59 6.66
N LEU A 172 25.13 -2.45 7.33
CA LEU A 172 26.04 -2.03 8.41
C LEU A 172 25.70 -2.75 9.73
N ASP A 173 24.42 -2.84 10.11
CA ASP A 173 23.99 -3.48 11.36
C ASP A 173 24.20 -5.00 11.36
N SER A 174 24.01 -5.66 10.20
CA SER A 174 24.31 -7.10 10.04
C SER A 174 25.80 -7.44 10.12
N ARG A 175 26.70 -6.47 9.88
CA ARG A 175 28.16 -6.62 10.07
C ARG A 175 28.60 -6.37 11.51
N THR A 176 27.80 -5.69 12.33
CA THR A 176 28.10 -5.45 13.75
C THR A 176 27.52 -6.50 14.68
N ILE A 177 26.58 -7.34 14.22
CA ILE A 177 25.92 -8.38 15.04
C ILE A 177 26.65 -9.74 14.96
N THR A 178 27.60 -9.93 14.04
CA THR A 178 28.41 -11.17 13.95
C THR A 178 29.67 -11.19 14.81
N ASP A 179 29.94 -10.14 15.60
CA ASP A 179 31.11 -10.03 16.47
C ASP A 179 30.73 -9.91 17.95
N TYR A 180 29.94 -10.86 18.49
CA TYR A 180 29.92 -11.27 19.91
C TYR A 180 29.36 -12.69 20.06
#